data_AF-A0A2K3N9L3-F1
#
_entry.id   AF-A0A2K3N9L3-F1
#
_cell.length_a   1.000
_cell.length_b   1.000
_cell.length_c   1.000
_cell.angle_alpha   90.00
_cell.angle_beta   90.00
_cell.angle_gamma   90.00
#
_symmetry.space_group_name_H-M   'P 1'
#
loop_
_entity.id
_entity.type
_entity.pdbx_description
1 polymer ?
#
loop_
_entity_poly.entity_id
_entity_poly.type
_entity_poly.pdbx_seq_one_letter_code
_entity_poly.pdbx_strand_id
1 'polypeptide(L)'
;MNNVGWSKKLPLRLCRHIPTPASTASLTMSELKEDDTVMSTVHSTVFKESENLDGKCLKIEGYDFNRGVDYDQLLESMLTTGFQASNLGDAIETVNQMLDWRLFDELVAEDCNDEKERDLDYRKSVTCKVFLGFTSNLISSGVREHVRFLCQHHMESSVLDRSIGKY
;
A
#
# COMPACT_ATOMS: atom_id res chain seq x y z
N MET A 1 -44.74 32.94 -19.12
CA MET A 1 -45.09 31.55 -18.82
C MET A 1 -43.85 30.85 -18.30
N ASN A 2 -43.95 30.36 -17.06
CA ASN A 2 -43.13 29.35 -16.38
C ASN A 2 -41.65 29.65 -16.11
N ASN A 3 -41.46 30.34 -14.98
CA ASN A 3 -40.32 30.20 -14.07
C ASN A 3 -40.02 28.73 -13.75
N VAL A 4 -38.78 28.30 -13.92
CA VAL A 4 -38.23 27.11 -13.26
C VAL A 4 -37.26 27.60 -12.19
N GLY A 5 -37.76 27.62 -10.96
CA GLY A 5 -37.06 28.11 -9.79
C GLY A 5 -35.95 27.15 -9.34
N TRP A 6 -34.74 27.67 -9.28
CA TRP A 6 -33.70 27.16 -8.38
C TRP A 6 -33.71 28.05 -7.14
N SER A 7 -34.60 27.72 -6.19
CA SER A 7 -34.58 28.30 -4.85
C SER A 7 -34.14 27.22 -3.87
N LYS A 8 -32.82 26.98 -3.80
CA LYS A 8 -32.25 26.42 -2.58
C LYS A 8 -31.94 27.61 -1.68
N LYS A 9 -32.95 28.00 -0.90
CA LYS A 9 -32.80 28.90 0.24
C LYS A 9 -31.72 28.31 1.15
N LEU A 10 -30.54 28.92 1.18
CA LEU A 10 -29.65 28.83 2.33
C LEU A 10 -30.42 29.44 3.52
N PRO A 11 -30.68 28.69 4.60
CA PRO A 11 -31.21 29.31 5.80
C PRO A 11 -30.14 30.25 6.36
N LEU A 12 -30.46 31.54 6.29
CA LEU A 12 -29.81 32.59 7.05
C LEU A 12 -29.77 32.20 8.53
N ARG A 13 -28.57 32.26 9.10
CA ARG A 13 -28.26 32.47 10.52
C ARG A 13 -29.27 31.86 11.52
N LEU A 14 -28.93 30.69 12.06
CA LEU A 14 -29.00 30.56 13.50
C LEU A 14 -27.64 31.02 14.03
N CYS A 15 -27.55 32.29 14.45
CA CYS A 15 -26.56 32.64 15.47
C CYS A 15 -26.80 31.65 16.61
N ARG A 16 -25.92 30.66 16.78
CA ARG A 16 -25.87 29.93 18.04
C ARG A 16 -25.66 31.02 19.08
N HIS A 17 -26.65 31.16 19.96
CA HIS A 17 -26.59 32.03 21.11
C HIS A 17 -25.31 31.64 21.85
N ILE A 18 -24.28 32.50 21.80
CA ILE A 18 -23.16 32.39 22.72
C ILE A 18 -23.80 32.62 24.09
N PRO A 19 -23.84 31.63 24.99
CA PRO A 19 -24.43 31.84 26.30
C PRO A 19 -23.56 32.88 27.00
N THR A 20 -24.12 34.05 27.26
CA THR A 20 -23.54 34.98 28.24
C THR A 20 -23.55 34.27 29.60
N PRO A 21 -22.48 34.39 30.41
CA PRO A 21 -22.39 33.67 31.68
C PRO A 21 -23.26 34.39 32.71
N ALA A 22 -24.54 34.07 32.75
CA ALA A 22 -25.45 34.56 33.77
C ALA A 22 -26.67 33.64 33.91
N SER A 23 -26.44 32.44 34.45
CA SER A 23 -27.39 31.77 35.33
C SER A 23 -26.65 30.63 36.00
N THR A 24 -26.40 30.75 37.29
CA THR A 24 -25.94 29.67 38.15
C THR A 24 -27.06 28.64 38.25
N ALA A 25 -27.28 27.87 37.19
CA ALA A 25 -28.06 26.65 37.27
C ALA A 25 -27.24 25.69 38.14
N SER A 26 -27.79 25.33 39.29
CA SER A 26 -27.25 24.28 40.15
C SER A 26 -27.26 22.97 39.36
N LEU A 27 -26.15 22.67 38.67
CA LEU A 27 -25.90 21.37 38.07
C LEU A 27 -26.09 20.32 39.15
N THR A 28 -26.95 19.35 38.86
CA THR A 28 -27.18 18.27 39.82
C THR A 28 -25.91 17.46 39.98
N MET A 29 -25.59 16.99 41.19
CA MET A 29 -24.40 16.15 41.45
C MET A 29 -24.33 14.89 40.55
N SER A 30 -25.44 14.48 39.95
CA SER A 30 -25.53 13.42 38.95
C SER A 30 -24.95 13.81 37.59
N GLU A 31 -25.27 15.00 37.07
CA GLU A 31 -24.79 15.46 35.74
C GLU A 31 -23.29 15.77 35.76
N LEU A 32 -22.79 16.36 36.85
CA LEU A 32 -21.34 16.61 37.03
C LEU A 32 -20.53 15.30 37.12
N LYS A 33 -21.10 14.27 37.78
CA LYS A 33 -20.47 12.95 37.84
C LYS A 33 -20.46 12.28 36.47
N GLU A 34 -21.54 12.40 35.70
CA GLU A 34 -21.62 11.80 34.37
C GLU A 34 -20.60 12.45 33.41
N ASP A 35 -20.46 13.78 33.44
CA ASP A 35 -19.44 14.50 32.66
C ASP A 35 -18.00 14.16 33.08
N ASP A 36 -17.71 14.08 34.39
CA ASP A 36 -16.38 13.66 34.89
C ASP A 36 -16.04 12.21 34.52
N THR A 37 -17.05 11.34 34.50
CA THR A 37 -16.88 9.93 34.12
C THR A 37 -16.67 9.80 32.60
N VAL A 38 -17.37 10.61 31.80
CA VAL A 38 -17.17 10.66 30.34
C VAL A 38 -15.80 11.24 30.01
N MET A 39 -15.39 12.33 30.65
CA MET A 39 -14.08 12.95 30.42
C MET A 39 -12.92 12.06 30.83
N SER A 40 -13.02 11.35 31.96
CA SER A 40 -12.00 10.36 32.36
C SER A 40 -11.94 9.17 31.40
N THR A 41 -13.07 8.71 30.87
CA THR A 41 -13.13 7.62 29.87
C THR A 41 -12.54 8.04 28.52
N VAL A 42 -12.84 9.27 28.05
CA VAL A 42 -12.24 9.84 26.85
C VAL A 42 -10.73 9.97 27.03
N HIS A 43 -10.29 10.45 28.20
CA HIS A 43 -8.87 10.58 28.51
C HIS A 43 -8.15 9.24 28.51
N SER A 44 -8.71 8.19 29.14
CA SER A 44 -8.09 6.85 29.12
C SER A 44 -8.08 6.20 27.73
N THR A 45 -9.03 6.56 26.86
CA THR A 45 -9.11 6.01 25.50
C THR A 45 -8.13 6.70 24.55
N VAL A 46 -8.00 8.03 24.66
CA VAL A 46 -7.11 8.82 23.79
C VAL A 46 -5.65 8.72 24.24
N PHE A 47 -5.39 8.72 25.54
CA PHE A 47 -4.04 8.69 26.11
C PHE A 47 -3.61 7.29 26.53
N LYS A 48 -3.89 6.31 25.67
CA LYS A 48 -3.34 4.97 25.87
C LYS A 48 -1.85 4.99 25.55
N GLU A 49 -1.05 4.39 26.43
CA GLU A 49 0.39 4.25 26.23
C GLU A 49 0.67 3.39 24.99
N SER A 50 1.59 3.85 24.13
CA SER A 50 2.03 3.13 22.94
C SER A 50 3.30 2.34 23.23
N GLU A 51 3.41 1.15 22.63
CA GLU A 51 4.65 0.38 22.65
C GLU A 51 5.74 1.03 21.79
N ASN A 52 7.00 0.82 22.15
CA ASN A 52 8.13 1.26 21.35
C ASN A 52 8.38 0.27 20.18
N LEU A 53 8.44 0.83 18.96
CA LEU A 53 8.65 0.11 17.71
C LEU A 53 9.99 0.45 17.04
N ASP A 54 10.91 1.09 17.76
CA ASP A 54 12.21 1.49 17.22
C ASP A 54 12.98 0.27 16.72
N GLY A 55 13.45 0.34 15.48
CA GLY A 55 14.17 -0.74 14.80
C GLY A 55 13.33 -1.94 14.36
N LYS A 56 12.02 -1.98 14.66
CA LYS A 56 11.11 -3.04 14.20
C LYS A 56 10.42 -2.71 12.88
N CYS A 57 10.20 -1.42 12.62
CA CYS A 57 9.52 -0.96 11.41
C CYS A 57 10.38 0.06 10.67
N LEU A 58 10.30 0.01 9.34
CA LEU A 58 10.82 1.06 8.47
C LEU A 58 10.11 2.37 8.80
N LYS A 59 10.90 3.43 9.00
CA LYS A 59 10.36 4.77 9.23
C LYS A 59 9.79 5.31 7.93
N ILE A 60 8.59 5.89 8.00
CA ILE A 60 7.96 6.53 6.84
C ILE A 60 8.70 7.81 6.52
N GLU A 61 9.28 7.87 5.32
CA GLU A 61 10.04 9.00 4.79
C GLU A 61 9.95 8.97 3.25
N GLY A 62 9.56 10.10 2.66
CA GLY A 62 9.49 10.25 1.20
C GLY A 62 10.76 10.86 0.62
N TYR A 63 10.88 10.84 -0.71
CA TYR A 63 12.02 11.43 -1.41
C TYR A 63 12.12 12.96 -1.20
N ASP A 64 13.34 13.43 -0.89
CA ASP A 64 13.64 14.85 -0.71
C ASP A 64 14.12 15.48 -2.04
N PHE A 65 13.21 16.20 -2.70
CA PHE A 65 13.50 16.90 -3.96
C PHE A 65 14.54 18.03 -3.85
N ASN A 66 14.92 18.46 -2.64
CA ASN A 66 16.03 19.42 -2.49
C ASN A 66 17.38 18.81 -2.87
N ARG A 67 17.47 17.47 -2.94
CA ARG A 67 18.66 16.74 -3.41
C ARG A 67 18.76 16.68 -4.95
N GLY A 68 17.77 17.24 -5.65
CA GLY A 68 17.65 17.16 -7.11
C GLY A 68 16.68 16.07 -7.56
N VAL A 69 16.62 15.84 -8.88
CA VAL A 69 15.74 14.83 -9.49
C VAL A 69 16.57 13.60 -9.86
N ASP A 70 16.54 12.62 -8.97
CA ASP A 70 17.11 11.28 -9.18
C ASP A 70 15.94 10.28 -9.20
N TYR A 71 15.71 9.63 -10.34
CA TYR A 71 14.58 8.72 -10.50
C TYR A 71 14.80 7.38 -9.80
N ASP A 72 16.05 6.93 -9.69
CA ASP A 72 16.37 5.66 -9.05
C ASP A 72 16.10 5.79 -7.55
N GLN A 73 16.64 6.85 -6.93
CA GLN A 73 16.36 7.14 -5.51
C GLN A 73 14.89 7.48 -5.23
N LEU A 74 14.20 8.11 -6.19
CA LEU A 74 12.77 8.36 -6.08
C LEU A 74 11.96 7.05 -6.03
N LEU A 75 12.25 6.11 -6.94
CA LEU A 75 11.58 4.81 -6.97
C LEU A 75 11.95 3.96 -5.73
N GLU A 76 13.20 3.99 -5.28
CA GLU A 76 13.64 3.32 -4.04
C GLU A 76 12.88 3.86 -2.81
N SER A 77 12.65 5.16 -2.74
CA SER A 77 11.91 5.78 -1.63
C SER A 77 10.44 5.33 -1.53
N MET A 78 9.91 4.65 -2.55
CA MET A 78 8.53 4.16 -2.54
C MET A 78 8.31 3.14 -1.40
N LEU A 79 9.33 2.34 -1.05
CA LEU A 79 9.29 1.41 0.08
C LEU A 79 8.89 2.10 1.39
N THR A 80 9.43 3.31 1.62
CA THR A 80 9.21 4.09 2.85
C THR A 80 8.15 5.18 2.70
N THR A 81 7.50 5.31 1.54
CA THR A 81 6.51 6.37 1.29
C THR A 81 5.12 6.03 1.88
N GLY A 82 4.76 4.74 1.95
CA GLY A 82 3.49 4.26 2.49
C GLY A 82 2.39 4.04 1.45
N PHE A 83 1.27 3.46 1.89
CA PHE A 83 0.11 3.13 1.05
C PHE A 83 0.48 2.29 -0.18
N GLN A 84 0.04 2.70 -1.37
CA GLN A 84 0.32 1.99 -2.62
C GLN A 84 1.77 2.16 -3.09
N ALA A 85 2.48 3.18 -2.62
CA ALA A 85 3.89 3.34 -2.96
C ALA A 85 4.71 2.21 -2.35
N SER A 86 4.49 1.86 -1.08
CA SER A 86 5.17 0.72 -0.46
C SER A 86 4.87 -0.59 -1.17
N ASN A 87 3.60 -0.85 -1.53
CA ASN A 87 3.24 -2.02 -2.32
C ASN A 87 3.97 -2.09 -3.67
N LEU A 88 4.20 -0.94 -4.33
CA LEU A 88 4.94 -0.88 -5.59
C LEU A 88 6.44 -1.15 -5.35
N GLY A 89 7.02 -0.59 -4.29
CA GLY A 89 8.40 -0.87 -3.89
C GLY A 89 8.61 -2.37 -3.61
N ASP A 90 7.72 -2.97 -2.81
CA ASP A 90 7.76 -4.41 -2.50
C ASP A 90 7.63 -5.26 -3.76
N ALA A 91 6.78 -4.86 -4.71
CA ALA A 91 6.62 -5.56 -5.98
C ALA A 91 7.89 -5.50 -6.84
N ILE A 92 8.57 -4.35 -6.89
CA ILE A 92 9.85 -4.20 -7.59
C ILE A 92 10.91 -5.11 -6.96
N GLU A 93 11.03 -5.11 -5.63
CA GLU A 93 11.99 -5.96 -4.92
C GLU A 93 11.71 -7.45 -5.19
N THR A 94 10.44 -7.86 -5.11
CA THR A 94 10.02 -9.24 -5.36
C THR A 94 10.36 -9.68 -6.79
N VAL A 95 10.10 -8.84 -7.79
CA VAL A 95 10.43 -9.16 -9.20
C VAL A 95 11.94 -9.28 -9.40
N ASN A 96 12.73 -8.39 -8.80
CA ASN A 96 14.20 -8.49 -8.87
C ASN A 96 14.69 -9.78 -8.20
N GLN A 97 14.15 -10.15 -7.04
CA GLN A 97 14.44 -11.43 -6.39
C GLN A 97 14.11 -12.62 -7.31
N MET A 98 12.99 -12.60 -8.03
CA MET A 98 12.65 -13.66 -9.00
C MET A 98 13.67 -13.76 -10.14
N LEU A 99 14.18 -12.63 -10.63
CA LEU A 99 15.17 -12.59 -11.71
C LEU A 99 16.56 -13.07 -11.25
N ASP A 100 16.93 -12.72 -10.02
CA ASP A 100 18.23 -13.05 -9.43
C ASP A 100 18.27 -14.48 -8.85
N TRP A 101 17.13 -15.03 -8.42
CA TRP A 101 17.04 -16.33 -7.78
C TRP A 101 17.65 -17.45 -8.62
N ARG A 102 18.42 -18.32 -7.97
CA ARG A 102 18.92 -19.59 -8.50
C ARG A 102 18.59 -20.72 -7.53
N LEU A 103 18.47 -21.95 -8.04
CA LEU A 103 18.28 -23.13 -7.18
C LEU A 103 19.43 -23.32 -6.17
N PHE A 104 20.60 -22.78 -6.48
CA PHE A 104 21.74 -22.76 -5.57
C PHE A 104 21.46 -22.00 -4.25
N ASP A 105 20.59 -20.99 -4.25
CA ASP A 105 20.26 -20.19 -3.07
C ASP A 105 19.41 -20.97 -2.06
N GLU A 106 18.77 -22.07 -2.50
CA GLU A 106 18.01 -22.96 -1.64
C GLU A 106 18.90 -24.05 -1.03
N LEU A 107 18.59 -24.43 0.21
CA LEU A 107 19.25 -25.56 0.88
C LEU A 107 18.88 -26.88 0.16
N VAL A 108 19.88 -27.76 0.01
CA VAL A 108 19.64 -29.12 -0.50
C VAL A 108 18.82 -29.87 0.55
N ALA A 109 17.64 -30.37 0.18
CA ALA A 109 16.84 -31.17 1.08
C ALA A 109 17.53 -32.52 1.36
N GLU A 110 17.46 -32.99 2.60
CA GLU A 110 18.15 -34.22 3.01
C GLU A 110 17.63 -35.48 2.30
N ASP A 111 16.40 -35.42 1.78
CA ASP A 111 15.69 -36.47 1.05
C ASP A 111 15.82 -36.37 -0.48
N CYS A 112 16.58 -35.41 -1.02
CA CYS A 112 16.83 -35.30 -2.47
C CYS A 112 17.62 -36.53 -2.98
N ASN A 113 16.94 -37.45 -3.66
CA ASN A 113 17.53 -38.61 -4.31
C ASN A 113 18.12 -38.32 -5.71
N ASP A 114 17.90 -37.12 -6.25
CA ASP A 114 18.43 -36.73 -7.55
C ASP A 114 19.89 -36.27 -7.46
N GLU A 115 20.81 -37.09 -7.97
CA GLU A 115 22.26 -36.77 -8.00
C GLU A 115 22.56 -35.48 -8.78
N LYS A 116 21.70 -35.12 -9.75
CA LYS A 116 21.82 -33.89 -10.54
C LYS A 116 21.51 -32.63 -9.72
N GLU A 117 20.55 -32.70 -8.80
CA GLU A 117 20.22 -31.56 -7.93
C GLU A 117 21.26 -31.33 -6.83
N ARG A 118 22.17 -32.29 -6.63
CA ARG A 118 23.33 -32.14 -5.74
C ARG A 118 24.53 -31.51 -6.45
N ASP A 119 24.53 -31.48 -7.78
CA ASP A 119 25.59 -30.84 -8.55
C ASP A 119 25.48 -29.31 -8.48
N LEU A 120 26.60 -28.66 -8.16
CA LEU A 120 26.67 -27.22 -7.97
C LEU A 120 26.47 -26.47 -9.29
N ASP A 121 26.98 -27.01 -10.40
CA ASP A 121 26.89 -26.36 -11.70
C ASP A 121 25.46 -26.43 -12.25
N TYR A 122 24.78 -27.58 -12.07
CA TYR A 122 23.35 -27.69 -12.35
C TYR A 122 22.52 -26.72 -11.51
N ARG A 123 22.70 -26.66 -10.18
CA ARG A 123 21.92 -25.75 -9.32
C ARG A 123 22.09 -24.27 -9.67
N LYS A 124 23.29 -23.86 -10.10
CA LYS A 124 23.53 -22.49 -10.58
C LYS A 124 22.85 -22.20 -11.92
N SER A 125 22.68 -23.23 -12.76
CA SER A 125 22.03 -23.09 -14.07
C SER A 125 20.51 -23.01 -13.99
N VAL A 126 19.90 -23.51 -12.91
CA VAL A 126 18.45 -23.48 -12.72
C VAL A 126 18.01 -22.10 -12.23
N THR A 127 17.19 -21.44 -13.04
CA THR A 127 16.61 -20.11 -12.76
C THR A 127 15.13 -20.21 -12.41
N CYS A 128 14.57 -19.15 -11.85
CA CYS A 128 13.14 -19.08 -11.55
C CYS A 128 12.31 -19.10 -12.84
N LYS A 129 11.18 -19.82 -12.82
CA LYS A 129 10.21 -19.78 -13.94
C LYS A 129 9.17 -18.71 -13.67
N VAL A 130 9.31 -17.58 -14.37
CA VAL A 130 8.36 -16.45 -14.26
C VAL A 130 7.16 -16.67 -15.18
N PHE A 131 5.96 -16.51 -14.61
CA PHE A 131 4.70 -16.53 -15.34
C PHE A 131 4.10 -15.13 -15.38
N LEU A 132 3.97 -14.56 -16.58
CA LEU A 132 3.30 -13.27 -16.77
C LEU A 132 1.87 -13.47 -17.24
N GLY A 133 0.93 -12.91 -16.48
CA GLY A 133 -0.47 -12.83 -16.83
C GLY A 133 -0.91 -11.38 -17.02
N PHE A 134 -1.57 -11.09 -18.12
CA PHE A 134 -2.18 -9.78 -18.39
C PHE A 134 -3.58 -9.94 -18.97
N THR A 135 -4.38 -8.89 -18.85
CA THR A 135 -5.73 -8.81 -19.41
C THR A 135 -5.72 -8.12 -20.78
N SER A 136 -6.76 -8.34 -21.59
CA SER A 136 -6.84 -7.82 -22.96
C SER A 136 -6.73 -6.30 -23.07
N ASN A 137 -7.19 -5.56 -22.07
CA ASN A 137 -7.07 -4.10 -22.01
C ASN A 137 -5.61 -3.61 -21.92
N LEU A 138 -4.71 -4.39 -21.33
CA LEU A 138 -3.28 -4.06 -21.24
C LEU A 138 -2.63 -4.19 -22.63
N ILE A 139 -3.01 -5.20 -23.41
CA ILE A 139 -2.53 -5.37 -24.79
C ILE A 139 -3.14 -4.37 -25.77
N SER A 140 -4.36 -3.91 -25.52
CA SER A 140 -4.95 -2.82 -26.30
C SER A 140 -4.45 -1.42 -25.89
N SER A 141 -3.58 -1.34 -24.89
CA SER A 141 -2.96 -0.09 -24.41
C SER A 141 -1.47 -0.03 -24.80
N GLY A 142 -0.81 1.09 -24.49
CA GLY A 142 0.64 1.24 -24.67
C GLY A 142 1.50 0.34 -23.77
N VAL A 143 0.90 -0.40 -22.84
CA VAL A 143 1.62 -1.42 -22.04
C VAL A 143 2.07 -2.59 -22.92
N ARG A 144 1.44 -2.79 -24.09
CA ARG A 144 1.81 -3.81 -25.07
C ARG A 144 3.29 -3.77 -25.44
N GLU A 145 3.89 -2.59 -25.60
CA GLU A 145 5.30 -2.45 -25.96
C GLU A 145 6.22 -2.96 -24.84
N HIS A 146 5.85 -2.75 -23.57
CA HIS A 146 6.58 -3.30 -22.43
C HIS A 146 6.49 -4.83 -22.39
N VAL A 147 5.27 -5.39 -22.51
CA VAL A 147 5.08 -6.86 -22.56
C VAL A 147 5.86 -7.48 -23.72
N ARG A 148 5.83 -6.83 -24.90
CA ARG A 148 6.61 -7.28 -26.07
C ARG A 148 8.10 -7.32 -25.76
N PHE A 149 8.64 -6.31 -25.08
CA PHE A 149 10.05 -6.25 -24.70
C PHE A 149 10.41 -7.42 -23.76
N LEU A 150 9.61 -7.67 -22.73
CA LEU A 150 9.83 -8.76 -21.77
C LEU A 150 9.87 -10.13 -22.50
N CYS A 151 8.92 -10.38 -23.40
CA CYS A 151 8.87 -11.61 -24.19
C CYS A 151 10.05 -11.76 -25.17
N GLN A 152 10.50 -10.67 -25.80
CA GLN A 152 11.60 -10.71 -26.77
C GLN A 152 12.94 -11.06 -26.11
N HIS A 153 13.19 -10.53 -24.92
CA HIS A 153 14.44 -10.72 -24.20
C HIS A 153 14.43 -11.95 -23.28
N HIS A 154 13.40 -12.80 -23.36
CA HIS A 154 13.30 -14.05 -22.59
C HIS A 154 13.48 -13.85 -21.08
N MET A 155 12.99 -12.74 -20.53
CA MET A 155 13.01 -12.50 -19.09
C MET A 155 11.91 -13.29 -18.36
N GLU A 156 11.14 -14.10 -19.09
CA GLU A 156 10.01 -14.88 -18.57
C GLU A 156 10.00 -16.28 -19.19
N SER A 157 9.58 -17.29 -18.41
CA SER A 157 9.59 -18.69 -18.84
C SER A 157 8.30 -19.11 -19.55
N SER A 158 7.17 -18.42 -19.34
CA SER A 158 5.90 -18.73 -20.00
C SER A 158 4.86 -17.62 -19.85
N VAL A 159 4.15 -17.32 -20.94
CA VAL A 159 3.12 -16.27 -21.02
C VAL A 159 1.72 -16.90 -20.92
N LEU A 160 0.85 -16.31 -20.09
CA LEU A 160 -0.55 -16.71 -19.95
C LEU A 160 -1.46 -15.52 -20.30
N ASP A 161 -2.08 -15.55 -21.48
CA ASP A 161 -3.11 -14.58 -21.88
C ASP A 161 -4.49 -15.09 -21.46
N ARG A 162 -5.15 -14.38 -20.54
CA ARG A 162 -6.57 -14.63 -20.25
C ARG A 162 -7.40 -13.79 -21.22
N SER A 163 -7.57 -14.31 -22.43
CA SER A 163 -8.58 -13.81 -23.36
C SER A 163 -9.95 -13.97 -22.71
N ILE A 164 -10.57 -12.85 -22.31
CA ILE A 164 -12.01 -12.82 -21.97
C ILE A 164 -12.75 -13.27 -23.24
N GLY A 165 -13.12 -14.55 -23.26
CA GLY A 165 -13.97 -15.11 -24.29
C GLY A 165 -15.29 -14.37 -24.28
N LYS A 166 -15.56 -13.62 -25.35
CA LYS A 166 -16.93 -13.35 -25.74
C LYS A 166 -17.46 -14.61 -26.42
N TYR A 167 -18.25 -15.38 -25.68
CA TYR A 167 -19.34 -16.18 -26.22
C TYR A 167 -20.54 -16.02 -25.29
#